data_AF-A0A848WAY2-F1
#
_entry.id   AF-A0A848WAY2-F1
#
_cell.length_a   1.000
_cell.length_b   1.000
_cell.length_c   1.000
_cell.angle_alpha   90.00
_cell.angle_beta   90.00
_cell.angle_gamma   90.00
#
_symmetry.space_group_name_H-M   'P 1'
#
loop_
_entity.id
_entity.type
_entity.pdbx_description
1 polymer ?
#
loop_
_entity_poly.entity_id
_entity_poly.type
_entity_poly.pdbx_seq_one_letter_code
_entity_poly.pdbx_strand_id
1 'polypeptide(L)'
;MKLTSEQLAEFDQEGWVFLPDVFSQEEIDVLMGEVPKIFAMRRDEVWREKDGEAVRTAFAAHTYNEAFRRLGAHPRLLEPVMQLVDGPVYTHQFKINGKAAFDGDVWQWHQDYG
;
A
#
# COMPACT_ATOMS: atom_id res chain seq x y z
N MET A 1 14.64 -8.25 -3.12
CA MET A 1 14.60 -9.65 -2.65
C MET A 1 13.88 -10.47 -3.71
N LYS A 2 14.21 -11.77 -3.82
CA LYS A 2 13.48 -12.69 -4.70
C LYS A 2 12.60 -13.64 -3.89
N LEU A 3 11.48 -14.04 -4.46
CA LEU A 3 10.62 -15.08 -3.91
C LEU A 3 11.26 -16.46 -4.10
N THR A 4 11.05 -17.35 -3.13
CA THR A 4 11.46 -18.75 -3.26
C THR A 4 10.53 -19.51 -4.20
N SER A 5 10.93 -20.71 -4.64
CA SER A 5 10.09 -21.56 -5.48
C SER A 5 8.77 -21.92 -4.80
N GLU A 6 8.80 -22.12 -3.48
CA GLU A 6 7.62 -22.43 -2.68
C GLU A 6 6.65 -21.23 -2.62
N GLN A 7 7.18 -20.02 -2.46
CA GLN A 7 6.39 -18.78 -2.46
C GLN A 7 5.78 -18.48 -3.83
N LEU A 8 6.49 -18.80 -4.91
CA LEU A 8 5.94 -18.71 -6.27
C LEU A 8 4.79 -19.70 -6.46
N ALA A 9 4.97 -20.95 -6.03
CA ALA A 9 3.94 -21.97 -6.12
C ALA A 9 2.70 -21.63 -5.26
N GLU A 10 2.90 -21.05 -4.07
CA GLU A 10 1.82 -20.54 -3.21
C GLU A 10 1.02 -19.44 -3.92
N PHE A 11 1.71 -18.47 -4.54
CA PHE A 11 1.04 -17.42 -5.30
C PHE A 11 0.24 -17.98 -6.48
N ASP A 12 0.81 -18.93 -7.24
CA ASP A 12 0.14 -19.56 -8.37
C ASP A 12 -1.11 -20.36 -7.95
N GLN A 13 -1.10 -20.96 -6.76
CA GLN A 13 -2.20 -21.77 -6.24
C GLN A 13 -3.28 -20.94 -5.55
N GLU A 14 -2.89 -20.01 -4.68
CA GLU A 14 -3.79 -19.30 -3.76
C GLU A 14 -4.13 -17.88 -4.24
N GLY A 15 -3.36 -17.34 -5.19
CA GLY A 15 -3.53 -15.98 -5.71
C GLY A 15 -2.94 -14.88 -4.80
N TRP A 16 -2.22 -15.25 -3.74
CA TRP A 16 -1.52 -14.33 -2.83
C TRP A 16 -0.30 -15.00 -2.20
N VAL A 17 0.61 -14.19 -1.65
CA VAL A 17 1.78 -14.66 -0.88
C VAL A 17 2.03 -13.71 0.28
N PHE A 18 2.35 -14.24 1.46
CA PHE A 18 2.65 -13.44 2.65
C PHE A 18 4.15 -13.40 2.96
N LEU A 19 4.67 -12.17 3.11
CA LEU A 19 6.06 -11.89 3.40
C LEU A 19 6.16 -11.16 4.76
N PRO A 20 6.37 -11.88 5.87
CA PRO A 20 6.54 -11.25 7.17
C PRO A 20 7.89 -10.51 7.24
N ASP A 21 7.98 -9.50 8.11
CA ASP A 21 9.22 -8.85 8.53
C ASP A 21 10.10 -8.30 7.39
N VAL A 22 9.48 -7.87 6.28
CA VAL A 22 10.19 -7.27 5.13
C VAL A 22 10.85 -5.94 5.50
N PHE A 23 10.25 -5.19 6.42
CA PHE A 23 10.72 -3.90 6.92
C PHE A 23 10.94 -3.97 8.43
N SER A 24 11.98 -3.27 8.93
CA SER A 24 12.24 -3.20 10.36
C SER A 24 11.23 -2.30 11.08
N GLN A 25 11.14 -2.40 12.40
CA GLN A 25 10.28 -1.54 13.19
C GLN A 25 10.59 -0.05 12.98
N GLU A 26 11.88 0.32 12.90
CA GLU A 26 12.30 1.70 12.67
C GLU A 26 11.85 2.24 11.31
N GLU A 27 11.84 1.39 10.28
CA GLU A 27 11.34 1.76 8.95
C GLU A 27 9.82 1.94 8.96
N ILE A 28 9.12 1.06 9.67
CA ILE A 28 7.67 1.17 9.86
C ILE A 28 7.33 2.43 10.65
N ASP A 29 8.08 2.77 11.70
CA ASP A 29 7.86 3.96 12.53
C ASP A 29 7.96 5.26 11.70
N VAL A 30 8.88 5.31 10.73
CA VAL A 30 8.98 6.45 9.79
C VAL A 30 7.70 6.56 8.96
N LEU A 31 7.21 5.46 8.38
CA LEU A 31 5.98 5.46 7.58
C LEU A 31 4.77 5.87 8.43
N MET A 32 4.64 5.30 9.62
CA MET A 32 3.56 5.58 10.55
C MET A 32 3.58 7.02 11.05
N GLY A 33 4.76 7.63 11.24
CA GLY A 33 4.91 9.04 11.58
C GLY A 33 4.46 10.01 10.47
N GLU A 34 4.47 9.56 9.21
CA GLU A 34 4.03 10.36 8.07
C GLU A 34 2.52 10.27 7.81
N VAL A 35 1.85 9.18 8.17
CA VAL A 35 0.41 8.98 7.93
C VAL A 35 -0.45 10.12 8.51
N PRO A 36 -0.29 10.56 9.79
CA PRO A 36 -1.08 11.67 10.32
C PRO A 36 -0.86 12.98 9.55
N LYS A 37 0.38 13.22 9.09
CA LYS A 37 0.73 14.43 8.32
C LYS A 37 0.02 14.40 6.96
N ILE A 38 0.02 13.25 6.29
CA ILE A 38 -0.72 13.05 5.02
C ILE A 38 -2.21 13.26 5.24
N PHE A 39 -2.77 12.65 6.28
CA PHE A 39 -4.21 12.71 6.57
C PHE A 39 -4.68 14.11 7.00
N ALA A 40 -3.78 14.95 7.53
CA ALA A 40 -4.07 16.34 7.83
C ALA A 40 -4.12 17.26 6.59
N MET A 41 -3.58 16.82 5.45
CA MET A 41 -3.55 17.63 4.23
C MET A 41 -4.97 17.84 3.68
N ARG A 42 -5.25 19.06 3.21
CA ARG A 42 -6.48 19.43 2.48
C ARG A 42 -6.17 19.45 0.99
N ARG A 43 -6.45 18.33 0.32
CA ARG A 43 -6.16 18.09 -1.10
C ARG A 43 -7.11 17.03 -1.65
N ASP A 44 -7.33 17.06 -2.95
CA ASP A 44 -8.32 16.21 -3.63
C ASP A 44 -7.96 14.72 -3.53
N GLU A 45 -6.67 14.39 -3.42
CA GLU A 45 -6.23 13.00 -3.29
C GLU A 45 -6.49 12.41 -1.90
N VAL A 46 -6.72 13.25 -0.88
CA VAL A 46 -7.04 12.79 0.48
C VAL A 46 -8.56 12.76 0.64
N TRP A 47 -9.14 11.64 0.21
CA TRP A 47 -10.57 11.39 0.26
C TRP A 47 -11.05 11.14 1.69
N ARG A 48 -12.12 11.83 2.06
CA ARG A 48 -12.71 11.80 3.40
C ARG A 48 -14.09 11.16 3.35
N GLU A 49 -14.49 10.58 4.48
CA GLU A 49 -15.85 10.10 4.67
C GLU A 49 -16.85 11.26 4.63
N LYS A 50 -18.14 10.92 4.54
CA LYS A 50 -19.23 11.89 4.37
C LYS A 50 -19.32 12.92 5.50
N ASP A 51 -18.79 12.62 6.68
CA ASP A 51 -18.71 13.55 7.82
C ASP A 51 -17.66 14.65 7.63
N GLY A 52 -16.79 14.52 6.63
CA GLY A 52 -15.77 15.50 6.25
C GLY A 52 -14.52 15.49 7.13
N GLU A 53 -14.47 14.68 8.19
CA GLU A 53 -13.36 14.68 9.15
C GLU A 53 -12.47 13.44 9.00
N ALA A 54 -13.07 12.25 8.95
CA ALA A 54 -12.31 11.01 8.83
C ALA A 54 -11.74 10.81 7.42
N VAL A 55 -10.43 10.59 7.30
CA VAL A 55 -9.82 10.20 6.02
C VAL A 55 -10.11 8.72 5.76
N ARG A 56 -10.73 8.41 4.62
CA ARG A 56 -10.92 7.03 4.18
C ARG A 56 -9.75 6.55 3.34
N THR A 57 -9.30 7.36 2.39
CA THR A 57 -8.22 6.98 1.48
C THR A 57 -7.39 8.18 1.09
N ALA A 58 -6.07 8.08 1.22
CA ALA A 58 -5.12 8.98 0.58
C ALA A 58 -4.55 8.33 -0.68
N PHE A 59 -4.92 8.85 -1.84
CA PHE A 59 -4.41 8.42 -3.13
C PHE A 59 -3.07 9.09 -3.47
N ALA A 60 -2.27 8.43 -4.30
CA ALA A 60 -1.05 8.99 -4.88
C ALA A 60 -0.03 9.56 -3.87
N ALA A 61 -0.04 9.10 -2.60
CA ALA A 61 0.83 9.62 -1.55
C ALA A 61 2.32 9.55 -1.88
N HIS A 62 2.74 8.58 -2.70
CA HIS A 62 4.09 8.50 -3.27
C HIS A 62 4.53 9.72 -4.10
N THR A 63 3.61 10.60 -4.54
CA THR A 63 3.93 11.80 -5.33
C THR A 63 4.16 13.05 -4.47
N TYR A 64 3.65 13.06 -3.24
CA TYR A 64 3.72 14.23 -2.35
C TYR A 64 4.24 13.92 -0.94
N ASN A 65 4.63 12.67 -0.67
CA ASN A 65 5.29 12.27 0.55
C ASN A 65 6.54 11.43 0.25
N GLU A 66 7.70 11.85 0.77
CA GLU A 66 8.99 11.23 0.47
C GLU A 66 9.11 9.79 0.99
N ALA A 67 8.58 9.51 2.20
CA ALA A 67 8.65 8.17 2.76
C ALA A 67 7.83 7.17 1.92
N PHE A 68 6.63 7.56 1.51
CA PHE A 68 5.80 6.74 0.63
C PHE A 68 6.29 6.71 -0.83
N ARG A 69 7.01 7.74 -1.30
CA ARG A 69 7.72 7.71 -2.58
C ARG A 69 8.78 6.62 -2.60
N ARG A 70 9.59 6.54 -1.53
CA ARG A 70 10.61 5.51 -1.35
C ARG A 70 9.99 4.14 -1.20
N LEU A 71 8.91 4.01 -0.43
CA LEU A 71 8.19 2.75 -0.27
C LEU A 71 7.70 2.21 -1.62
N GLY A 72 7.00 3.04 -2.40
CA GLY A 72 6.47 2.64 -3.71
C GLY A 72 7.53 2.24 -4.73
N ALA A 73 8.78 2.68 -4.53
CA ALA A 73 9.93 2.33 -5.38
C ALA A 73 10.91 1.35 -4.72
N HIS A 74 10.58 0.78 -3.54
CA HIS A 74 11.54 0.03 -2.76
C HIS A 74 11.85 -1.33 -3.41
N PRO A 75 13.13 -1.73 -3.60
CA PRO A 75 13.48 -3.00 -4.24
C PRO A 75 12.92 -4.25 -3.55
N ARG A 76 12.79 -4.21 -2.21
CA ARG A 76 12.10 -5.26 -1.43
C ARG A 76 10.62 -5.48 -1.82
N LEU A 77 9.96 -4.49 -2.43
CA LEU A 77 8.60 -4.63 -2.98
C LEU A 77 8.61 -4.85 -4.49
N LEU A 78 9.43 -4.09 -5.24
CA LEU A 78 9.42 -4.16 -6.69
C LEU A 78 10.02 -5.45 -7.24
N GLU A 79 11.10 -5.99 -6.65
CA GLU A 79 11.73 -7.19 -7.19
C GLU A 79 10.81 -8.42 -7.14
N PRO A 80 10.10 -8.73 -6.03
CA PRO A 80 9.10 -9.80 -6.03
C PRO A 80 8.00 -9.59 -7.06
N VAL A 81 7.50 -8.36 -7.21
CA VAL A 81 6.43 -8.06 -8.17
C VAL A 81 6.92 -8.26 -9.60
N MET A 82 8.11 -7.74 -9.96
CA MET A 82 8.72 -7.94 -11.28
C MET A 82 8.97 -9.42 -11.59
N GLN A 83 9.30 -10.22 -10.57
CA GLN A 83 9.43 -11.67 -10.71
C GLN A 83 8.08 -12.34 -11.03
N LEU A 84 7.00 -11.93 -10.37
CA LEU A 84 5.65 -12.47 -10.60
C LEU A 84 5.07 -12.07 -11.97
N VAL A 85 5.35 -10.84 -12.43
CA VAL A 85 4.84 -10.34 -13.73
C VAL A 85 5.75 -10.62 -14.92
N ASP A 86 6.93 -11.21 -14.67
CA ASP A 86 8.00 -11.43 -15.66
C ASP A 86 8.34 -10.20 -16.50
N GLY A 87 8.61 -9.07 -15.83
CA GLY A 87 8.90 -7.83 -16.55
C GLY A 87 9.02 -6.57 -15.69
N PRO A 88 9.38 -5.44 -16.32
CA PRO A 88 9.42 -4.15 -15.64
C PRO A 88 8.02 -3.68 -15.26
N VAL A 89 7.90 -2.97 -14.14
CA VAL A 89 6.62 -2.47 -13.61
C VAL A 89 6.63 -0.98 -13.39
N TYR A 90 5.44 -0.40 -13.27
CA TYR A 90 5.22 0.98 -12.85
C TYR A 90 4.02 1.03 -11.89
N THR A 91 3.90 2.11 -11.12
CA THR A 91 2.77 2.30 -10.19
C THR A 91 1.49 2.66 -10.97
N HIS A 92 0.59 1.70 -11.14
CA HIS A 92 -0.74 1.96 -11.70
C HIS A 92 -1.62 2.77 -10.73
N GLN A 93 -1.62 2.41 -9.44
CA GLN A 93 -2.35 3.11 -8.39
C GLN A 93 -1.61 2.99 -7.05
N PHE A 94 -1.73 4.01 -6.21
CA PHE A 94 -1.22 4.02 -4.84
C PHE A 94 -2.31 4.54 -3.91
N LYS A 95 -2.62 3.80 -2.84
CA LYS A 95 -3.64 4.16 -1.86
C LYS A 95 -3.19 3.80 -0.44
N ILE A 96 -3.40 4.72 0.49
CA ILE A 96 -3.34 4.46 1.93
C ILE A 96 -4.76 4.51 2.44
N ASN A 97 -5.32 3.36 2.82
CA ASN A 97 -6.67 3.29 3.36
C ASN A 97 -6.64 3.48 4.87
N GLY A 98 -7.20 4.60 5.34
CA GLY A 98 -7.45 4.83 6.75
C GLY A 98 -8.72 4.09 7.16
N LYS A 99 -8.60 3.13 8.06
CA LYS A 99 -9.76 2.54 8.74
C LYS A 99 -9.80 3.06 10.16
N ALA A 100 -10.54 4.15 10.37
CA ALA A 100 -10.72 4.72 11.70
C ALA A 100 -11.32 3.67 12.65
N ALA A 101 -10.81 3.62 13.87
CA ALA A 101 -11.42 2.81 14.91
C ALA A 101 -12.86 3.31 15.13
N PHE A 102 -13.81 2.38 15.25
CA PHE A 102 -15.24 2.63 15.51
C PHE A 102 -16.07 3.24 14.36
N ASP A 103 -15.46 3.99 13.43
CA ASP A 103 -16.16 4.66 12.32
C ASP A 103 -15.76 4.18 10.91
N GLY A 104 -14.89 3.17 10.82
CA GLY A 104 -14.41 2.65 9.54
C GLY A 104 -15.46 1.79 8.81
N ASP A 105 -15.99 2.32 7.71
CA ASP A 105 -16.91 1.61 6.81
C ASP A 105 -16.32 0.31 6.23
N VAL A 106 -17.21 -0.61 5.84
CA VAL A 106 -16.82 -1.92 5.28
C VAL A 106 -16.40 -1.77 3.82
N TRP A 107 -15.26 -2.40 3.46
CA TRP A 107 -14.89 -2.64 2.06
C TRP A 107 -15.63 -3.88 1.57
N GLN A 108 -16.54 -3.72 0.61
CA GLN A 108 -17.32 -4.82 0.04
C GLN A 108 -16.42 -5.77 -0.75
N TRP A 109 -16.84 -7.03 -0.87
CA TRP A 109 -16.18 -7.99 -1.75
C TRP A 109 -16.22 -7.49 -3.21
N HIS A 110 -15.06 -7.48 -3.86
CA HIS A 110 -14.89 -7.07 -5.25
C HIS A 110 -13.61 -7.69 -5.82
N GLN A 111 -13.43 -7.56 -7.13
CA GLN A 111 -12.15 -7.78 -7.82
C GLN A 111 -11.60 -6.43 -8.27
N ASP A 112 -10.30 -6.20 -8.08
CA ASP A 112 -9.64 -4.99 -8.57
C ASP A 112 -9.51 -4.98 -10.10
N TYR A 113 -9.32 -6.16 -10.70
CA TYR A 113 -9.34 -6.37 -12.15
C TYR A 113 -10.79 -6.66 -12.60
N GLY A 114 -11.24 -5.94 -13.63
CA GLY A 114 -12.58 -6.06 -14.22
C GLY A 114 -12.60 -6.98 -15.44
#